data_AF-A0A840TWY7-F1
#
_entry.id   AF-A0A840TWY7-F1
#
_cell.length_a   1.000
_cell.length_b   1.000
_cell.length_c   1.000
_cell.angle_alpha   90.00
_cell.angle_beta   90.00
_cell.angle_gamma   90.00
#
_symmetry.space_group_name_H-M   'P 1'
#
loop_
_entity.id
_entity.type
_entity.pdbx_description
1 polymer ?
#
loop_
_entity_poly.entity_id
_entity_poly.type
_entity_poly.pdbx_seq_one_letter_code
_entity_poly.pdbx_strand_id
1 'polypeptide(L)'
;MKKPVVLTLLLALSLVQARRPSPEPTRFVATSPCDGLPRTMLGIPAATDCEMIRWELALHRDPRHQQPTFYQLQYTYGLSQPSTTGFTSTQAKGQKEGKWVTQKDAKNREIYRLAESTPTEARLAFVKLNDQLLHLLDPQGKLMIGHGGWSYTLNRKK
;
A
#
# COMPACT_ATOMS: atom_id res chain seq x y z
N MET A 1 78.56 -0.93 -12.21
CA MET A 1 77.59 -1.13 -11.12
C MET A 1 76.26 -0.51 -11.53
N LYS A 2 75.22 -1.32 -11.79
CA LYS A 2 73.87 -0.87 -12.20
C LYS A 2 72.89 -1.27 -11.10
N LYS A 3 72.12 -0.32 -10.56
CA LYS A 3 71.06 -0.58 -9.57
C LYS A 3 69.72 -0.76 -10.30
N PRO A 4 68.89 -1.76 -9.97
CA PRO A 4 67.55 -1.84 -10.51
C PRO A 4 66.58 -0.99 -9.68
N VAL A 5 65.74 -0.22 -10.39
CA VAL A 5 64.59 0.50 -9.83
C VAL A 5 63.40 -0.45 -9.84
N VAL A 6 62.82 -0.72 -8.67
CA VAL A 6 61.58 -1.49 -8.53
C VAL A 6 60.41 -0.52 -8.56
N LEU A 7 59.57 -0.64 -9.57
CA LEU A 7 58.35 0.15 -9.76
C LEU A 7 57.17 -0.59 -9.10
N THR A 8 56.70 -0.10 -7.96
CA THR A 8 55.54 -0.67 -7.25
C THR A 8 54.25 -0.06 -7.81
N LEU A 9 53.46 -0.87 -8.52
CA LEU A 9 52.17 -0.48 -9.09
C LEU A 9 51.06 -0.69 -8.02
N LEU A 10 50.54 0.39 -7.45
CA LEU A 10 49.40 0.37 -6.53
C LEU A 10 48.09 0.35 -7.33
N LEU A 11 47.43 -0.82 -7.43
CA LEU A 11 46.06 -0.92 -7.92
C LEU A 11 45.08 -0.48 -6.82
N ALA A 12 44.47 0.70 -7.00
CA ALA A 12 43.33 1.13 -6.21
C ALA A 12 42.07 0.37 -6.68
N LEU A 13 41.65 -0.64 -5.94
CA LEU A 13 40.33 -1.27 -6.11
C LEU A 13 39.24 -0.32 -5.62
N SER A 14 38.67 0.46 -6.52
CA SER A 14 37.44 1.19 -6.29
C SER A 14 36.28 0.19 -6.16
N LEU A 15 35.89 -0.11 -4.92
CA LEU A 15 34.65 -0.81 -4.60
C LEU A 15 33.45 0.06 -5.00
N VAL A 16 33.06 -0.01 -6.27
CA VAL A 16 31.78 0.51 -6.73
C VAL A 16 30.68 -0.34 -6.07
N GLN A 17 30.16 0.13 -4.93
CA GLN A 17 28.94 -0.44 -4.37
C GLN A 17 27.80 -0.17 -5.37
N ALA A 18 27.47 -1.18 -6.17
CA ALA A 18 26.28 -1.16 -7.00
C ALA A 18 25.04 -1.05 -6.10
N ARG A 19 24.54 0.18 -5.90
CA ARG A 19 23.23 0.41 -5.30
C ARG A 19 22.19 -0.06 -6.31
N ARG A 20 21.65 -1.27 -6.11
CA ARG A 20 20.46 -1.69 -6.86
C ARG A 20 19.34 -0.71 -6.49
N PRO A 21 18.72 -0.02 -7.47
CA PRO A 21 17.55 0.79 -7.18
C PRO A 21 16.51 -0.08 -6.49
N SER A 22 15.86 0.46 -5.45
CA SER A 22 14.76 -0.25 -4.79
C SER A 22 13.69 -0.54 -5.85
N PRO A 23 13.13 -1.77 -5.89
CA PRO A 23 12.01 -2.06 -6.76
C PRO A 23 10.91 -1.02 -6.54
N GLU A 24 10.26 -0.59 -7.61
CA GLU A 24 9.08 0.25 -7.47
C GLU A 24 8.02 -0.48 -6.64
N PRO A 25 7.31 0.23 -5.75
CA PRO A 25 6.27 -0.39 -4.95
C PRO A 25 5.16 -0.96 -5.83
N THR A 26 4.60 -2.08 -5.41
CA THR A 26 3.38 -2.57 -6.05
C THR A 26 2.22 -1.67 -5.64
N ARG A 27 1.58 -1.03 -6.61
CA ARG A 27 0.47 -0.10 -6.37
C ARG A 27 -0.87 -0.73 -6.65
N PHE A 28 -1.85 -0.46 -5.79
CA PHE A 28 -3.23 -0.86 -5.93
C PHE A 28 -4.17 0.35 -5.75
N VAL A 29 -5.21 0.43 -6.57
CA VAL A 29 -6.19 1.53 -6.55
C VAL A 29 -7.61 1.00 -6.46
N ALA A 30 -8.49 1.73 -5.77
CA ALA A 30 -9.91 1.43 -5.69
C ALA A 30 -10.75 2.69 -5.57
N THR A 31 -12.03 2.52 -5.83
CA THR A 31 -13.08 3.41 -5.36
C THR A 31 -14.06 2.57 -4.54
N SER A 32 -14.38 3.01 -3.33
CA SER A 32 -15.33 2.36 -2.42
C SER A 32 -16.34 3.38 -1.90
N PRO A 33 -17.46 2.94 -1.30
CA PRO A 33 -18.34 3.86 -0.60
C PRO A 33 -17.67 4.39 0.66
N CYS A 34 -18.11 5.56 1.11
CA CYS A 34 -17.63 6.24 2.31
C CYS A 34 -18.55 6.04 3.52
N ASP A 35 -19.02 4.82 3.70
CA ASP A 35 -19.89 4.43 4.80
C ASP A 35 -19.17 3.45 5.76
N GLY A 36 -19.81 3.21 6.91
CA GLY A 36 -19.48 2.15 7.86
C GLY A 36 -17.99 1.96 8.20
N LEU A 37 -17.47 0.79 7.84
CA LEU A 37 -16.15 0.30 8.24
C LEU A 37 -14.98 1.03 7.56
N PRO A 38 -14.91 1.18 6.22
CA PRO A 38 -13.79 1.88 5.60
C PRO A 38 -13.60 3.30 6.11
N ARG A 39 -14.69 4.01 6.39
CA ARG A 39 -14.66 5.34 7.02
C ARG A 39 -13.93 5.32 8.37
N THR A 40 -14.33 4.37 9.23
CA THR A 40 -13.75 4.19 10.57
C THR A 40 -12.28 3.76 10.50
N MET A 41 -11.95 2.83 9.60
CA MET A 41 -10.58 2.33 9.38
C MET A 41 -9.62 3.43 8.92
N LEU A 42 -10.11 4.39 8.14
CA LEU A 42 -9.32 5.53 7.68
C LEU A 42 -9.28 6.69 8.67
N GLY A 43 -10.08 6.67 9.74
CA GLY A 43 -10.20 7.79 10.67
C GLY A 43 -10.90 9.00 10.06
N ILE A 44 -11.80 8.80 9.09
CA ILE A 44 -12.58 9.89 8.48
C ILE A 44 -13.64 10.36 9.51
N PRO A 45 -13.63 11.65 9.93
CA PRO A 45 -14.51 12.13 11.00
C PRO A 45 -15.98 11.96 10.66
N ALA A 46 -16.81 11.40 11.56
CA ALA A 46 -18.23 11.10 11.29
C ALA A 46 -19.07 12.29 10.78
N ALA A 47 -18.71 13.53 11.16
CA ALA A 47 -19.41 14.75 10.77
C ALA A 47 -19.12 15.21 9.31
N THR A 48 -18.17 14.59 8.61
CA THR A 48 -17.82 14.99 7.23
C THR A 48 -18.78 14.40 6.20
N ASP A 49 -19.38 15.23 5.35
CA ASP A 49 -20.14 14.75 4.19
C ASP A 49 -19.25 13.90 3.28
N CYS A 50 -19.65 12.65 3.04
CA CYS A 50 -18.82 11.70 2.31
C CYS A 50 -19.65 10.55 1.74
N GLU A 51 -19.52 10.32 0.45
CA GLU A 51 -20.16 9.22 -0.27
C GLU A 51 -19.14 8.25 -0.85
N MET A 52 -17.97 8.76 -1.23
CA MET A 52 -16.96 8.03 -1.99
C MET A 52 -15.59 8.16 -1.33
N ILE A 53 -14.81 7.08 -1.41
CA ILE A 53 -13.38 7.07 -1.08
C ILE A 53 -12.62 6.53 -2.29
N ARG A 54 -11.59 7.25 -2.73
CA ARG A 54 -10.58 6.77 -3.66
C ARG A 54 -9.31 6.40 -2.90
N TRP A 55 -8.77 5.23 -3.18
CA TRP A 55 -7.62 4.64 -2.50
C TRP A 55 -6.44 4.51 -3.45
N GLU A 56 -5.23 4.79 -2.98
CA GLU A 56 -3.98 4.37 -3.61
C GLU A 56 -3.05 3.76 -2.54
N LEU A 57 -2.90 2.44 -2.58
CA LEU A 57 -2.05 1.67 -1.69
C LEU A 57 -0.76 1.27 -2.41
N ALA A 58 0.38 1.71 -1.90
CA ALA A 58 1.71 1.30 -2.34
C ALA A 58 2.33 0.34 -1.32
N LEU A 59 2.69 -0.86 -1.77
CA LEU A 59 3.35 -1.89 -0.96
C LEU A 59 4.82 -2.02 -1.36
N HIS A 60 5.71 -1.68 -0.44
CA HIS A 60 7.16 -1.77 -0.64
C HIS A 60 7.69 -3.12 -0.15
N ARG A 61 8.70 -3.64 -0.85
CA ARG A 61 9.39 -4.88 -0.51
C ARG A 61 10.90 -4.69 -0.57
N ASP A 62 11.62 -5.50 0.19
CA ASP A 62 13.07 -5.53 0.16
C ASP A 62 13.58 -6.01 -1.22
N PRO A 63 14.52 -5.29 -1.87
CA PRO A 63 15.04 -5.66 -3.19
C PRO A 63 15.65 -7.05 -3.27
N ARG A 64 16.22 -7.55 -2.17
CA ARG A 64 17.06 -8.75 -2.15
C ARG A 64 16.25 -9.99 -1.81
N HIS A 65 15.36 -9.88 -0.84
CA HIS A 65 14.60 -11.00 -0.29
C HIS A 65 13.10 -10.92 -0.58
N GLN A 66 12.64 -9.83 -1.21
CA GLN A 66 11.22 -9.59 -1.55
C GLN A 66 10.29 -9.61 -0.32
N GLN A 67 10.83 -9.41 0.88
CA GLN A 67 10.07 -9.38 2.11
C GLN A 67 9.28 -8.07 2.22
N PRO A 68 8.05 -8.08 2.79
CA PRO A 68 7.32 -6.87 3.12
C PRO A 68 8.14 -5.88 3.96
N THR A 69 8.13 -4.60 3.62
CA THR A 69 8.82 -3.56 4.39
C THR A 69 7.83 -2.55 4.97
N PHE A 70 7.40 -1.59 4.16
CA PHE A 70 6.46 -0.55 4.56
C PHE A 70 5.40 -0.31 3.49
N TYR A 71 4.31 0.33 3.88
CA TYR A 71 3.24 0.74 2.98
C TYR A 71 3.06 2.24 3.03
N GLN A 72 2.49 2.77 1.96
CA GLN A 72 1.95 4.12 1.91
C GLN A 72 0.53 4.00 1.36
N LEU A 73 -0.44 4.46 2.14
CA LEU A 73 -1.83 4.52 1.76
C LEU A 73 -2.24 5.98 1.65
N GLN A 74 -2.58 6.41 0.45
CA GLN A 74 -3.20 7.70 0.20
C GLN A 74 -4.68 7.48 -0.07
N TYR A 75 -5.52 8.37 0.44
CA TYR A 75 -6.94 8.31 0.16
C TYR A 75 -7.53 9.72 0.02
N THR A 76 -8.49 9.83 -0.90
CA THR A 76 -9.30 11.04 -1.11
C THR A 76 -10.74 10.67 -0.85
N TYR A 77 -11.50 11.52 -0.17
CA TYR A 77 -12.86 11.23 0.23
C TYR A 77 -13.75 12.48 0.16
N GLY A 78 -15.04 12.29 -0.08
CA GLY A 78 -16.01 13.38 -0.21
C GLY A 78 -17.26 12.95 -0.96
N LEU A 79 -18.04 13.94 -1.40
CA LEU A 79 -19.25 13.71 -2.21
C LEU A 79 -18.88 13.34 -3.64
N SER A 80 -19.61 12.38 -4.22
CA SER A 80 -19.42 12.01 -5.61
C SER A 80 -19.99 13.09 -6.53
N GLN A 81 -19.31 13.40 -7.64
CA GLN A 81 -19.87 14.30 -8.64
C GLN A 81 -20.77 13.50 -9.60
N PRO A 82 -22.08 13.81 -9.69
CA PRO A 82 -23.02 13.08 -10.54
C PRO A 82 -22.52 12.96 -11.97
N SER A 83 -22.74 11.78 -12.58
CA SER A 83 -22.37 11.48 -13.96
C SER A 83 -20.88 11.59 -14.29
N THR A 84 -20.01 11.56 -13.27
CA THR A 84 -18.56 11.51 -13.44
C THR A 84 -17.95 10.44 -12.53
N THR A 85 -16.65 10.20 -12.66
CA THR A 85 -15.92 9.37 -11.69
C THR A 85 -15.39 10.17 -10.50
N GLY A 86 -15.49 11.51 -10.55
CA GLY A 86 -14.80 12.46 -9.68
C GLY A 86 -15.56 12.84 -8.41
N PHE A 87 -14.94 13.72 -7.63
CA PHE A 87 -15.56 14.34 -6.47
C PHE A 87 -16.15 15.70 -6.84
N THR A 88 -17.11 16.16 -6.05
CA THR A 88 -17.48 17.58 -6.04
C THR A 88 -16.30 18.45 -5.55
N SER A 89 -16.49 19.77 -5.45
CA SER A 89 -15.48 20.67 -4.90
C SER A 89 -15.14 20.39 -3.43
N THR A 90 -15.96 19.64 -2.70
CA THR A 90 -15.83 19.37 -1.25
C THR A 90 -15.14 18.03 -0.96
N GLN A 91 -13.93 17.84 -1.48
CA GLN A 91 -13.10 16.66 -1.18
C GLN A 91 -12.02 16.96 -0.13
N ALA A 92 -11.68 15.95 0.66
CA ALA A 92 -10.56 15.96 1.58
C ALA A 92 -9.61 14.79 1.28
N LYS A 93 -8.37 14.90 1.77
CA LYS A 93 -7.33 13.88 1.60
C LYS A 93 -6.80 13.44 2.94
N GLY A 94 -6.37 12.19 3.01
CA GLY A 94 -5.61 11.68 4.13
C GLY A 94 -4.57 10.67 3.68
N GLN A 95 -3.70 10.31 4.61
CA GLN A 95 -2.64 9.34 4.37
C GLN A 95 -2.38 8.51 5.63
N LYS A 96 -1.94 7.27 5.41
CA LYS A 96 -1.43 6.36 6.43
C LYS A 96 -0.16 5.70 5.93
N GLU A 97 0.78 5.47 6.82
CA GLU A 97 2.02 4.75 6.53
C GLU A 97 2.42 3.89 7.73
N GLY A 98 3.20 2.85 7.46
CA GLY A 98 3.60 1.91 8.49
C GLY A 98 4.23 0.66 7.89
N LYS A 99 4.46 -0.35 8.73
CA LYS A 99 4.89 -1.67 8.25
C LYS A 99 3.70 -2.43 7.68
N TRP A 100 3.95 -3.41 6.85
CA TRP A 100 2.92 -4.37 6.48
C TRP A 100 3.48 -5.78 6.49
N VAL A 101 2.62 -6.76 6.66
CA VAL A 101 3.00 -8.17 6.75
C VAL A 101 2.07 -9.03 5.91
N THR A 102 2.61 -10.15 5.45
CA THR A 102 1.84 -11.22 4.82
C THR A 102 1.62 -12.34 5.84
N GLN A 103 0.39 -12.87 5.89
CA GLN A 103 0.06 -14.06 6.69
C GLN A 103 -0.92 -14.95 5.96
N LYS A 104 -1.01 -16.22 6.38
CA LYS A 104 -2.08 -17.12 5.97
C LYS A 104 -3.17 -17.13 7.02
N ASP A 105 -4.43 -17.07 6.60
CA ASP A 105 -5.56 -17.27 7.52
C ASP A 105 -5.89 -18.75 7.72
N ALA A 106 -6.90 -19.05 8.55
CA ALA A 106 -7.37 -20.42 8.80
C ALA A 106 -7.88 -21.15 7.53
N LYS A 107 -8.16 -20.42 6.45
CA LYS A 107 -8.57 -20.95 5.14
C LYS A 107 -7.40 -20.98 4.15
N ASN A 108 -6.17 -20.80 4.62
CA ASN A 108 -4.94 -20.73 3.81
C ASN A 108 -4.93 -19.64 2.73
N ARG A 109 -5.77 -18.59 2.90
CA ARG A 109 -5.76 -17.41 2.03
C ARG A 109 -4.60 -16.51 2.41
N GLU A 110 -3.96 -15.90 1.42
CA GLU A 110 -2.89 -14.92 1.66
C GLU A 110 -3.49 -13.58 2.05
N ILE A 111 -3.15 -13.08 3.24
CA ILE A 111 -3.68 -11.85 3.83
C ILE A 111 -2.55 -10.84 3.97
N TYR A 112 -2.77 -9.65 3.44
CA TYR A 112 -1.91 -8.49 3.63
C TYR A 112 -2.48 -7.65 4.76
N ARG A 113 -1.73 -7.47 5.85
CA ARG A 113 -2.13 -6.60 6.95
C ARG A 113 -1.25 -5.38 7.00
N LEU A 114 -1.88 -4.22 7.07
CA LEU A 114 -1.19 -2.96 7.32
C LEU A 114 -1.06 -2.82 8.84
N ALA A 115 0.17 -2.78 9.32
CA ALA A 115 0.46 -2.59 10.72
C ALA A 115 0.40 -1.10 11.03
N GLU A 116 -0.51 -0.73 11.91
CA GLU A 116 -0.64 0.65 12.38
C GLU A 116 0.54 1.02 13.28
N SER A 117 0.89 2.30 13.30
CA SER A 117 1.87 2.85 14.23
C SER A 117 1.34 2.90 15.67
N THR A 118 0.01 2.84 15.86
CA THR A 118 -0.64 2.86 17.17
C THR A 118 -1.62 1.68 17.35
N PRO A 119 -1.76 1.09 18.56
CA PRO A 119 -2.62 -0.08 18.79
C PRO A 119 -4.13 0.17 18.67
N THR A 120 -4.55 1.43 18.74
CA THR A 120 -5.96 1.88 18.84
C THR A 120 -6.65 2.11 17.50
N GLU A 121 -5.91 2.10 16.39
CA GLU A 121 -6.47 2.31 15.06
C GLU A 121 -7.04 1.01 14.48
N ALA A 122 -8.21 1.10 13.82
CA ALA A 122 -8.84 -0.04 13.19
C ALA A 122 -7.95 -0.58 12.05
N ARG A 123 -7.58 -1.85 12.15
CA ARG A 123 -6.54 -2.47 11.31
C ARG A 123 -7.05 -2.75 9.90
N LEU A 124 -6.37 -2.20 8.90
CA LEU A 124 -6.63 -2.54 7.50
C LEU A 124 -6.04 -3.91 7.14
N ALA A 125 -6.87 -4.77 6.57
CA ALA A 125 -6.46 -6.08 6.08
C ALA A 125 -7.10 -6.38 4.72
N PHE A 126 -6.34 -7.02 3.85
CA PHE A 126 -6.76 -7.39 2.51
C PHE A 126 -6.48 -8.86 2.26
N VAL A 127 -7.41 -9.58 1.64
CA VAL A 127 -7.08 -10.86 1.04
C VAL A 127 -6.51 -10.64 -0.36
N LYS A 128 -5.43 -11.33 -0.68
CA LYS A 128 -4.90 -11.40 -2.03
C LYS A 128 -5.70 -12.43 -2.81
N LEU A 129 -6.50 -11.97 -3.78
CA LEU A 129 -7.27 -12.84 -4.66
C LEU A 129 -6.38 -13.39 -5.78
N ASN A 130 -5.52 -12.53 -6.33
CA ASN A 130 -4.44 -12.88 -7.25
C ASN A 130 -3.40 -11.74 -7.28
N ASP A 131 -2.44 -11.76 -8.20
CA ASP A 131 -1.38 -10.74 -8.30
C ASP A 131 -1.88 -9.36 -8.77
N GLN A 132 -3.12 -9.27 -9.24
CA GLN A 132 -3.75 -8.04 -9.74
C GLN A 132 -4.84 -7.51 -8.82
N LEU A 133 -5.31 -8.30 -7.85
CA LEU A 133 -6.49 -7.99 -7.05
C LEU A 133 -6.26 -8.24 -5.56
N LEU A 134 -6.52 -7.20 -4.79
CA LEU A 134 -6.71 -7.27 -3.35
C LEU A 134 -8.17 -6.97 -3.01
N HIS A 135 -8.70 -7.57 -1.96
CA HIS A 135 -10.04 -7.29 -1.50
C HIS A 135 -10.06 -6.99 0.00
N LEU A 136 -10.69 -5.88 0.38
CA LEU A 136 -10.75 -5.42 1.76
C LEU A 136 -11.52 -6.44 2.64
N LEU A 137 -11.03 -6.62 3.86
CA LEU A 137 -11.65 -7.48 4.86
C LEU A 137 -12.25 -6.65 5.98
N ASP A 138 -13.31 -7.18 6.58
CA ASP A 138 -13.84 -6.68 7.84
C ASP A 138 -12.92 -7.08 9.03
N PRO A 139 -13.15 -6.53 10.25
CA PRO A 139 -12.37 -6.89 11.43
C PRO A 139 -12.42 -8.38 11.79
N GLN A 140 -13.42 -9.11 11.31
CA GLN A 140 -13.61 -10.56 11.52
C GLN A 140 -12.94 -11.40 10.41
N GLY A 141 -12.29 -10.77 9.42
CA GLY A 141 -11.61 -11.45 8.31
C GLY A 141 -12.54 -11.95 7.19
N LYS A 142 -13.79 -11.50 7.15
CA LYS A 142 -14.72 -11.75 6.04
C LYS A 142 -14.53 -10.72 4.94
N LEU A 143 -14.96 -11.07 3.73
CA LEU A 143 -14.91 -10.18 2.57
C LEU A 143 -15.91 -9.03 2.77
N MET A 144 -15.49 -7.81 2.51
CA MET A 144 -16.40 -6.66 2.48
C MET A 144 -17.31 -6.74 1.24
N ILE A 145 -18.61 -6.86 1.46
CA ILE A 145 -19.58 -7.06 0.37
C ILE A 145 -20.09 -5.71 -0.11
N GLY A 146 -19.82 -5.39 -1.38
CA GLY A 146 -20.38 -4.23 -2.06
C GLY A 146 -21.77 -4.50 -2.64
N HIS A 147 -22.24 -3.58 -3.48
CA HIS A 147 -23.47 -3.75 -4.27
C HIS A 147 -23.27 -3.22 -5.68
N GLY A 148 -24.32 -3.16 -6.50
CA GLY A 148 -24.20 -2.85 -7.95
C GLY A 148 -23.50 -1.53 -8.31
N GLY A 149 -23.31 -0.60 -7.36
CA GLY A 149 -22.59 0.66 -7.56
C GLY A 149 -21.23 0.75 -6.86
N TRP A 150 -20.89 -0.19 -5.98
CA TRP A 150 -19.75 -0.07 -5.06
C TRP A 150 -19.00 -1.38 -4.88
N SER A 151 -17.68 -1.29 -4.81
CA SER A 151 -16.77 -2.42 -4.62
C SER A 151 -15.74 -2.11 -3.54
N TYR A 152 -15.20 -3.17 -2.95
CA TYR A 152 -14.11 -3.11 -1.97
C TYR A 152 -12.83 -3.82 -2.48
N THR A 153 -12.78 -4.04 -3.80
CA THR A 153 -11.63 -4.65 -4.48
C THR A 153 -10.69 -3.56 -4.99
N LEU A 154 -9.41 -3.67 -4.65
CA LEU A 154 -8.35 -2.84 -5.18
C LEU A 154 -7.67 -3.56 -6.35
N ASN A 155 -7.53 -2.84 -7.45
CA ASN A 155 -6.89 -3.30 -8.67
C ASN A 155 -5.45 -2.83 -8.72
N ARG A 156 -4.54 -3.68 -9.17
CA ARG A 156 -3.15 -3.29 -9.39
C ARG A 156 -3.08 -2.19 -10.45
N LYS A 157 -2.39 -1.11 -10.13
CA LYS A 157 -2.09 -0.02 -11.05
C LYS A 157 -0.96 -0.49 -11.98
N LYS A 158 -1.21 -0.41 -13.28
CA LYS A 158 -0.20 -0.70 -14.31
C LYS A 158 0.85 0.40 -14.36
#